data_AF-A0A925IKH1-F1
#
_entry.id   AF-A0A925IKH1-F1
#
_cell.length_a   1.000
_cell.length_b   1.000
_cell.length_c   1.000
_cell.angle_alpha   90.00
_cell.angle_beta   90.00
_cell.angle_gamma   90.00
#
_symmetry.space_group_name_H-M   'P 1'
#
loop_
_entity.id
_entity.type
_entity.pdbx_description
1 polymer ?
#
loop_
_entity_poly.entity_id
_entity_poly.type
_entity_poly.pdbx_seq_one_letter_code
_entity_poly.pdbx_strand_id
1 'polypeptide(L)'
;MEIGETIYLTTREEFREWLEKNHRLKKEIWLIQYKKVTKKPSIPYVDAVEEAICFGWIDGFEKGMDGDRYATRFTRRRPKSNWTETNKERASRMITEGKMTEAGRFTLPPDVK
;
A
#
# COMPACT_ATOMS: atom_id res chain seq x y z
N MET A 1 -2.18 18.74 4.18
CA MET A 1 -1.28 18.19 3.14
C MET A 1 -2.00 18.15 1.80
N GLU A 2 -1.30 18.49 0.73
CA GLU A 2 -1.79 18.42 -0.65
C GLU A 2 -1.60 17.00 -1.22
N ILE A 3 -2.38 16.65 -2.24
CA ILE A 3 -2.22 15.36 -2.93
C ILE A 3 -0.98 15.52 -3.84
N GLY A 4 -0.02 14.62 -3.69
CA GLY A 4 1.21 14.60 -4.48
C GLY A 4 1.06 13.86 -5.80
N GLU A 5 2.13 13.19 -6.23
CA GLU A 5 2.11 12.31 -7.40
C GLU A 5 1.07 11.20 -7.23
N THR A 6 0.18 11.06 -8.22
CA THR A 6 -0.92 10.11 -8.20
C THR A 6 -0.78 9.03 -9.26
N ILE A 7 -1.31 7.84 -8.96
CA ILE A 7 -1.48 6.75 -9.92
C ILE A 7 -2.91 6.23 -9.82
N TYR A 8 -3.48 5.82 -10.96
CA TYR A 8 -4.74 5.10 -10.99
C TYR A 8 -4.49 3.71 -11.55
N LEU A 9 -4.70 2.71 -10.70
CA LEU A 9 -4.57 1.30 -11.01
C LEU A 9 -5.83 0.60 -10.50
N THR A 10 -6.18 -0.50 -11.14
CA THR A 10 -7.47 -1.18 -10.99
C THR A 10 -7.34 -2.57 -10.41
N THR A 11 -6.18 -3.22 -10.56
CA THR A 11 -5.93 -4.56 -10.06
C THR A 11 -4.78 -4.61 -9.06
N ARG A 12 -4.77 -5.68 -8.25
CA ARG A 12 -3.72 -5.95 -7.27
C ARG A 12 -2.37 -6.13 -7.97
N GLU A 13 -2.36 -6.82 -9.10
CA GLU A 13 -1.19 -7.12 -9.92
C GLU A 13 -0.56 -5.85 -10.48
N GLU A 14 -1.37 -4.92 -10.99
CA GLU A 14 -0.88 -3.62 -11.51
C GLU A 14 -0.12 -2.84 -10.43
N PHE A 15 -0.63 -2.83 -9.20
CA PHE A 15 0.04 -2.14 -8.11
C PHE A 15 1.30 -2.84 -7.65
N ARG A 16 1.31 -4.17 -7.66
CA ARG A 16 2.52 -4.96 -7.41
C ARG A 16 3.61 -4.64 -8.45
N GLU A 17 3.28 -4.65 -9.74
CA GLU A 17 4.24 -4.29 -10.79
C GLU A 17 4.76 -2.86 -10.64
N TRP A 18 3.90 -1.93 -10.23
CA TRP A 18 4.33 -0.57 -9.94
C TRP A 18 5.31 -0.55 -8.77
N LEU A 19 5.03 -1.27 -7.68
CA LEU A 19 5.91 -1.36 -6.51
C LEU A 19 7.24 -2.01 -6.88
N GLU A 20 7.27 -3.10 -7.66
CA GLU A 20 8.50 -3.75 -8.11
C GLU A 20 9.45 -2.75 -8.79
N LYS A 21 8.92 -1.90 -9.67
CA LYS A 21 9.69 -0.88 -10.40
C LYS A 21 10.05 0.34 -9.55
N ASN A 22 9.19 0.74 -8.60
CA ASN A 22 9.27 2.07 -7.99
C ASN A 22 9.57 2.09 -6.48
N HIS A 23 9.46 0.96 -5.77
CA HIS A 23 9.55 0.93 -4.30
C HIS A 23 10.89 1.48 -3.77
N ARG A 24 11.97 1.39 -4.54
CA ARG A 24 13.31 1.96 -4.21
C ARG A 24 13.59 3.33 -4.81
N LEU A 25 12.79 3.79 -5.77
CA LEU A 25 12.94 5.09 -6.45
C LEU A 25 12.03 6.19 -5.87
N LYS A 26 10.79 5.86 -5.51
CA LYS A 26 9.78 6.81 -5.01
C LYS A 26 9.65 6.75 -3.50
N LYS A 27 9.47 7.89 -2.81
CA LYS A 27 9.28 7.92 -1.34
C LYS A 27 7.82 7.81 -0.93
N GLU A 28 6.93 8.22 -1.82
CA GLU A 28 5.50 8.35 -1.64
C GLU A 28 4.80 8.15 -2.98
N ILE A 29 3.57 7.64 -2.94
CA ILE A 29 2.63 7.69 -4.05
C ILE A 29 1.20 7.77 -3.53
N TRP A 30 0.30 8.35 -4.32
CA TRP A 30 -1.13 8.40 -4.03
C TRP A 30 -1.91 7.50 -4.99
N LEU A 31 -2.53 6.45 -4.45
CA LEU A 31 -3.38 5.56 -5.24
C LEU A 31 -4.79 6.17 -5.33
N ILE A 32 -5.23 6.48 -6.54
CA ILE A 32 -6.59 6.96 -6.82
C ILE A 32 -7.56 5.80 -6.67
N GLN A 33 -8.61 6.02 -5.90
CA GLN A 33 -9.70 5.08 -5.69
C GLN A 33 -11.04 5.80 -5.91
N TYR A 34 -12.02 5.03 -6.36
CA TYR A 34 -13.38 5.52 -6.56
C TYR A 34 -14.30 5.07 -5.44
N LYS A 35 -15.26 5.93 -5.06
CA LYS A 35 -16.32 5.57 -4.12
C LYS A 35 -17.14 4.42 -4.68
N LYS A 36 -17.54 3.48 -3.82
CA LYS A 36 -18.30 2.27 -4.20
C LYS A 36 -19.56 2.57 -5.03
N VAL A 37 -20.23 3.69 -4.76
CA VAL A 37 -21.45 4.13 -5.48
C VAL A 37 -21.23 4.31 -6.99
N THR A 38 -20.00 4.67 -7.39
CA THR A 38 -19.66 4.95 -8.80
C THR A 38 -19.51 3.68 -9.63
N LYS A 39 -19.37 2.50 -8.99
CA LYS A 39 -19.08 1.20 -9.61
C LYS A 39 -17.85 1.18 -10.52
N LYS A 40 -16.96 2.18 -10.40
CA LYS A 40 -15.71 2.24 -11.16
C LYS A 40 -14.69 1.27 -10.54
N PRO A 41 -13.83 0.65 -11.38
CA PRO A 41 -12.85 -0.29 -10.88
C PRO A 41 -11.82 0.44 -10.00
N SER A 42 -11.43 -0.21 -8.91
CA SER A 42 -10.43 0.25 -7.96
C SER A 42 -9.88 -0.96 -7.23
N ILE A 43 -8.60 -0.92 -6.88
CA ILE A 43 -7.99 -1.95 -6.05
C ILE A 43 -8.70 -1.95 -4.69
N PRO A 44 -9.15 -3.12 -4.19
CA PRO A 44 -9.65 -3.22 -2.83
C PRO A 44 -8.60 -2.70 -1.84
N TYR A 45 -9.03 -1.88 -0.88
CA TYR A 45 -8.10 -1.24 0.07
C TYR A 45 -7.18 -2.24 0.76
N VAL A 46 -7.71 -3.40 1.19
CA VAL A 46 -6.91 -4.44 1.84
C VAL A 46 -5.82 -4.96 0.90
N ASP A 47 -6.15 -5.27 -0.36
CA ASP A 47 -5.16 -5.75 -1.34
C ASP A 47 -4.05 -4.72 -1.56
N ALA A 48 -4.39 -3.44 -1.68
CA ALA A 48 -3.40 -2.37 -1.81
C ALA A 48 -2.47 -2.30 -0.59
N VAL A 49 -3.01 -2.40 0.64
CA VAL A 49 -2.18 -2.37 1.85
C VAL A 49 -1.27 -3.60 1.94
N GLU A 50 -1.77 -4.78 1.59
CA GLU A 50 -0.97 -5.99 1.59
C GLU A 50 0.20 -5.95 0.61
N GLU A 51 -0.06 -5.50 -0.62
CA GLU A 51 1.01 -5.31 -1.59
C GLU A 51 1.99 -4.25 -1.09
N ALA A 52 1.52 -3.12 -0.55
CA ALA A 52 2.42 -2.13 0.05
C ALA A 52 3.33 -2.76 1.14
N ILE A 53 2.75 -3.54 2.06
CA ILE A 53 3.49 -4.25 3.12
C ILE A 53 4.55 -5.19 2.51
N CYS A 54 4.22 -5.91 1.44
CA CYS A 54 5.17 -6.81 0.77
C CYS A 54 6.46 -6.12 0.32
N PHE A 55 6.42 -4.82 0.04
CA PHE A 55 7.57 -4.02 -0.42
C PHE A 55 8.14 -3.08 0.66
N GLY A 56 7.67 -3.17 1.91
CA GLY A 56 8.12 -2.30 3.00
C GLY A 56 7.49 -0.91 2.98
N TRP A 57 6.31 -0.81 2.38
CA TRP A 57 5.48 0.39 2.34
C TRP A 57 4.28 0.24 3.27
N ILE A 58 3.65 1.37 3.59
CA ILE A 58 2.47 1.46 4.45
C ILE A 58 1.51 2.50 3.87
N ASP A 59 0.22 2.30 4.08
CA ASP A 59 -0.77 3.33 3.87
C ASP A 59 -0.69 4.44 4.93
N GLY A 60 -1.22 5.60 4.56
CA GLY A 60 -1.34 6.76 5.43
C GLY A 60 -2.79 7.25 5.45
N PHE A 61 -2.97 8.54 5.23
CA PHE A 61 -4.29 9.14 5.20
C PHE A 61 -4.89 9.10 3.80
N GLU A 62 -6.21 9.03 3.74
CA GLU A 62 -7.00 9.23 2.55
C GLU A 62 -7.35 10.71 2.39
N LYS A 63 -7.43 11.20 1.16
CA LYS A 63 -7.88 12.56 0.86
C LYS A 63 -8.84 12.56 -0.32
N GLY A 64 -9.99 13.21 -0.13
CA GLY A 64 -10.95 13.43 -1.20
C GLY A 64 -10.35 14.29 -2.32
N MET A 65 -10.59 13.88 -3.57
CA MET A 65 -10.24 14.65 -4.76
C MET A 65 -11.43 15.42 -5.29
N ASP A 66 -12.58 14.74 -5.38
CA ASP A 66 -13.84 15.30 -5.87
C ASP A 66 -15.04 14.49 -5.32
N GLY A 67 -16.22 14.66 -5.92
CA GLY A 67 -17.46 13.98 -5.53
C GLY A 67 -17.39 12.45 -5.61
N ASP A 68 -16.52 11.90 -6.46
CA ASP A 68 -16.49 10.47 -6.83
C ASP A 68 -15.19 9.77 -6.44
N ARG A 69 -14.11 10.53 -6.30
CA ARG A 69 -12.74 10.03 -6.10
C ARG A 69 -12.12 10.48 -4.81
N TYR A 70 -11.26 9.61 -4.29
CA TYR A 70 -10.33 9.92 -3.23
C TYR A 70 -8.97 9.29 -3.58
N ALA A 71 -7.94 9.70 -2.88
CA ALA A 71 -6.61 9.14 -3.03
C ALA A 71 -6.08 8.69 -1.68
N THR A 72 -5.53 7.48 -1.64
CA THR A 72 -4.90 6.90 -0.45
C THR A 72 -3.40 7.04 -0.60
N ARG A 73 -2.77 7.67 0.38
CA ARG A 73 -1.32 7.88 0.37
C ARG A 73 -0.60 6.62 0.82
N PHE A 74 0.38 6.17 0.05
CA PHE A 74 1.30 5.09 0.40
C PHE A 74 2.72 5.64 0.49
N THR A 75 3.47 5.23 1.50
CA THR A 75 4.85 5.67 1.70
C THR A 75 5.76 4.54 2.13
N ARG A 76 7.06 4.71 1.87
CA ARG A 76 8.06 3.84 2.48
C ARG A 76 7.98 3.92 3.98
N ARG A 77 8.00 2.76 4.61
CA ARG A 77 7.99 2.68 6.06
C ARG A 77 9.34 3.14 6.61
N ARG A 78 9.29 3.98 7.65
CA ARG A 78 10.52 4.39 8.35
C ARG A 78 11.03 3.26 9.24
N PRO A 79 12.36 3.04 9.33
CA PRO A 79 12.93 2.14 10.32
C PRO A 79 12.39 2.49 11.71
N LYS A 80 12.06 1.47 12.52
CA LYS A 80 11.57 1.59 13.91
C LYS A 80 10.19 2.24 14.10
N SER A 81 9.40 2.45 13.03
CA SER A 81 8.01 2.89 13.23
C SER A 81 7.16 1.77 13.86
N ASN A 82 6.06 2.14 14.54
CA ASN A 82 5.15 1.20 15.21
C ASN A 82 4.27 0.45 14.21
N TRP A 83 4.11 -0.85 14.42
CA TRP A 83 3.16 -1.69 13.67
C TRP A 83 1.88 -1.86 14.48
N THR A 84 0.73 -1.66 13.85
CA THR A 84 -0.55 -2.08 14.39
C THR A 84 -0.67 -3.60 14.28
N GLU A 85 -1.46 -4.22 15.16
CA GLU A 85 -1.64 -5.67 15.14
C GLU A 85 -2.21 -6.16 13.80
N THR A 86 -3.20 -5.45 13.25
CA THR A 86 -3.77 -5.75 11.93
C THR A 86 -2.73 -5.75 10.80
N ASN A 87 -1.75 -4.84 10.83
CA ASN A 87 -0.71 -4.82 9.81
C ASN A 87 0.33 -5.94 10.02
N LYS A 88 0.57 -6.35 11.28
CA LYS A 88 1.37 -7.56 11.56
C LYS A 88 0.69 -8.81 11.03
N GLU A 89 -0.61 -8.96 11.26
CA GLU A 89 -1.40 -10.09 10.74
C GLU A 89 -1.35 -10.15 9.20
N ARG A 90 -1.53 -9.01 8.53
CA ARG A 90 -1.37 -8.90 7.07
C ARG A 90 0.03 -9.31 6.63
N ALA A 91 1.07 -8.84 7.31
CA ALA A 91 2.45 -9.21 7.01
C ALA A 91 2.68 -10.72 7.16
N SER A 92 2.24 -11.33 8.27
CA SER A 92 2.33 -12.78 8.49
C SER A 92 1.60 -13.58 7.42
N ARG A 93 0.42 -13.11 6.97
CA ARG A 93 -0.31 -13.72 5.85
C ARG A 93 0.50 -13.66 4.55
N MET A 94 1.04 -12.49 4.21
CA MET A 94 1.86 -12.32 3.01
C MET A 94 3.17 -13.11 3.02
N ILE A 95 3.74 -13.37 4.21
CA ILE A 95 4.87 -14.27 4.38
C ILE A 95 4.45 -15.72 4.11
N THR A 96 3.35 -16.16 4.72
CA THR A 96 2.80 -17.52 4.54
C THR A 96 2.44 -17.82 3.09
N GLU A 97 1.87 -16.84 2.39
CA GLU A 97 1.51 -16.93 0.98
C GLU A 97 2.71 -16.80 0.02
N GLY A 98 3.93 -16.57 0.53
CA GLY A 98 5.13 -16.43 -0.30
C GLY A 98 5.21 -15.13 -1.11
N LYS A 99 4.32 -14.16 -0.84
CA LYS A 99 4.25 -12.88 -1.57
C LYS A 99 5.22 -11.82 -1.03
N MET A 100 5.62 -11.95 0.23
CA MET A 100 6.50 -11.02 0.92
C MET A 100 7.88 -10.95 0.26
N THR A 101 8.33 -9.74 -0.10
CA THR A 101 9.65 -9.51 -0.70
C THR A 101 10.72 -9.27 0.36
N GLU A 102 12.00 -9.31 -0.05
CA GLU A 102 13.12 -8.96 0.82
C GLU A 102 12.99 -7.54 1.40
N ALA A 103 12.54 -6.58 0.57
CA ALA A 103 12.32 -5.20 0.99
C ALA A 103 11.28 -5.10 2.13
N GLY A 104 10.18 -5.85 2.04
CA GLY A 104 9.19 -5.93 3.10
C GLY A 104 9.75 -6.56 4.37
N ARG A 105 10.50 -7.66 4.25
CA ARG A 105 11.13 -8.37 5.39
C ARG A 105 12.04 -7.47 6.23
N PHE A 106 12.79 -6.56 5.61
CA PHE A 106 13.64 -5.60 6.32
C PHE A 106 12.87 -4.57 7.17
N THR A 107 11.55 -4.43 6.96
CA THR A 107 10.72 -3.46 7.70
C THR A 107 9.86 -4.08 8.79
N LEU A 108 9.84 -5.42 8.87
CA LEU A 108 9.04 -6.16 9.84
C LEU A 108 9.51 -5.88 11.27
N PRO A 109 8.57 -5.85 12.24
CA PRO A 109 8.93 -5.80 13.64
C PRO A 109 9.47 -7.18 14.08
N PRO A 110 10.27 -7.26 15.17
CA PRO A 110 10.92 -8.50 15.59
C PRO A 110 9.98 -9.67 15.92
N ASP A 111 8.72 -9.36 16.23
CA ASP A 111 7.66 -10.30 16.60
C ASP A 111 6.88 -10.86 15.39
N VAL A 112 7.17 -10.41 14.17
CA VAL A 112 6.60 -10.96 12.93
C VAL A 112 7.67 -11.73 12.17
N LYS A 113 7.40 -13.00 11.85
CA LYS A 113 8.33 -13.92 11.20
C LYS A 113 7.72 -14.58 9.97
#